data_AF-A0AAW8KKV2-F1
#
_entry.id   AF-A0AAW8KKV2-F1
#
_cell.length_a   1.000
_cell.length_b   1.000
_cell.length_c   1.000
_cell.angle_alpha   90.00
_cell.angle_beta   90.00
_cell.angle_gamma   90.00
#
_symmetry.space_group_name_H-M   'P 1'
#
loop_
_entity.id
_entity.type
_entity.pdbx_description
1 polymer ?
#
loop_
_entity_poly.entity_id
_entity_poly.type
_entity_poly.pdbx_seq_one_letter_code
_entity_poly.pdbx_strand_id
1 'polypeptide(L)'
;MWDLNRPVRMQLPCQPVEYIRKTISEKVPITLVRKKNGGKADALNMGINISKYPYFICMDADSALQSDSLRQIVHPILENSR
;
A
#
# COMPACT_ATOMS: atom_id res chain seq x y z
N MET A 1 -18.00 4.42 1.37
CA MET A 1 -16.83 3.54 1.61
C MET A 1 -17.36 2.25 2.22
N TRP A 2 -17.00 1.09 1.69
CA TRP A 2 -17.58 -0.20 2.13
C TRP A 2 -16.55 -0.99 2.92
N ASP A 3 -16.99 -1.68 3.97
CA ASP A 3 -16.12 -2.60 4.72
C ASP A 3 -15.75 -3.79 3.82
N LEU A 4 -14.46 -4.08 3.79
CA LEU A 4 -13.89 -5.16 2.98
C LEU A 4 -13.44 -6.27 3.90
N ASN A 5 -14.24 -7.33 3.93
CA ASN A 5 -13.85 -8.55 4.61
C ASN A 5 -13.11 -9.46 3.61
N ARG A 6 -11.83 -9.13 3.35
CA ARG A 6 -10.93 -9.96 2.52
C ARG A 6 -9.85 -10.59 3.39
N PRO A 7 -9.43 -11.83 3.11
CA PRO A 7 -8.28 -12.42 3.79
C PRO A 7 -7.03 -11.59 3.47
N VAL A 8 -6.29 -11.18 4.51
CA VAL A 8 -5.00 -10.51 4.40
C VAL A 8 -3.92 -11.49 4.78
N ARG A 9 -2.94 -11.69 3.91
CA ARG A 9 -1.79 -12.54 4.22
C ARG A 9 -0.79 -11.75 5.06
N MET A 10 -0.75 -12.04 6.36
CA MET A 10 0.17 -11.41 7.29
C MET A 10 1.56 -12.03 7.17
N GLN A 11 2.41 -11.48 6.31
CA GLN A 11 3.79 -11.94 6.10
C GLN A 11 4.79 -11.24 7.02
N LEU A 12 4.55 -9.96 7.29
CA LEU A 12 5.36 -9.14 8.18
C LEU A 12 4.62 -8.89 9.50
N PRO A 13 5.32 -8.86 10.65
CA PRO A 13 4.72 -8.57 11.93
C PRO A 13 4.21 -7.12 11.95
N CYS A 14 2.97 -6.92 12.36
CA CYS A 14 2.43 -5.61 12.67
C CYS A 14 1.22 -5.67 13.62
N GLN A 15 0.86 -4.51 14.18
CA GLN A 15 -0.28 -4.40 15.08
C GLN A 15 -1.61 -4.76 14.39
N PRO A 16 -2.60 -5.27 15.14
CA PRO A 16 -3.87 -5.72 14.59
C PRO A 16 -4.63 -4.64 13.80
N VAL A 17 -5.28 -5.09 12.72
CA VAL A 17 -6.23 -4.29 11.93
C VAL A 17 -7.53 -4.13 12.71
N GLU A 18 -8.06 -2.91 12.74
CA GLU A 18 -9.39 -2.61 13.27
C GLU A 18 -10.45 -2.73 12.17
N TYR A 19 -10.20 -2.13 11.00
CA TYR A 19 -11.05 -2.30 9.82
C TYR A 19 -10.29 -2.00 8.53
N ILE A 20 -10.82 -2.55 7.43
CA ILE A 20 -10.37 -2.26 6.06
C ILE A 20 -11.58 -1.80 5.26
N ARG A 21 -11.41 -0.69 4.54
CA ARG A 21 -12.46 -0.12 3.70
C ARG A 21 -11.94 0.17 2.30
N LYS A 22 -12.80 0.06 1.29
CA LYS A 22 -12.47 0.50 -0.08
C LYS A 22 -13.47 1.51 -0.59
N THR A 23 -12.94 2.44 -1.38
CA THR A 23 -13.73 3.32 -2.22
C THR A 23 -13.35 3.14 -3.67
N ILE A 24 -14.34 3.39 -4.54
CA ILE A 24 -14.21 3.45 -5.99
C ILE A 24 -14.75 4.79 -6.53
N SER A 25 -15.03 5.76 -5.63
CA SER A 25 -15.58 7.08 -5.99
C SER A 25 -14.58 7.97 -6.73
N GLU A 26 -13.29 7.70 -6.57
CA GLU A 26 -12.22 8.46 -7.20
C GLU A 26 -11.80 7.83 -8.54
N LYS A 27 -10.95 8.55 -9.30
CA LYS A 27 -10.32 8.04 -10.53
C LYS A 27 -9.54 6.73 -10.32
N VAL A 28 -9.17 6.41 -9.07
CA VAL A 28 -8.45 5.20 -8.68
C VAL A 28 -9.10 4.53 -7.45
N PRO A 29 -9.13 3.19 -7.38
CA PRO A 29 -9.64 2.50 -6.21
C PRO A 29 -8.69 2.68 -5.02
N ILE A 30 -9.20 3.23 -3.91
CA ILE A 30 -8.43 3.45 -2.67
C ILE A 30 -8.85 2.43 -1.63
N THR A 31 -7.86 1.82 -0.95
CA THR A 31 -8.08 0.96 0.22
C THR A 31 -7.53 1.67 1.45
N LEU A 32 -8.39 1.94 2.43
CA LEU A 32 -8.03 2.49 3.73
C LEU A 32 -7.95 1.36 4.75
N VAL A 33 -6.88 1.38 5.54
CA VAL A 33 -6.65 0.42 6.63
C VAL A 33 -6.51 1.20 7.92
N ARG A 34 -7.38 0.89 8.89
CA ARG A 34 -7.18 1.35 10.26
C ARG A 34 -6.65 0.19 11.10
N LYS A 35 -5.67 0.48 11.93
CA LYS A 35 -4.97 -0.48 12.79
C LYS A 35 -4.61 0.20 14.11
N LYS A 36 -4.36 -0.62 15.13
CA LYS A 36 -3.78 -0.13 16.38
C LYS A 36 -2.43 0.55 16.12
N ASN A 37 -2.12 1.62 16.86
CA ASN A 37 -0.86 2.34 16.69
C ASN A 37 0.34 1.44 17.03
N GLY A 38 1.36 1.46 16.16
CA GLY A 38 2.63 0.74 16.33
C GLY A 38 3.83 1.49 15.74
N GLY A 39 3.66 2.75 15.34
CA GLY A 39 4.70 3.55 14.69
C GLY A 39 4.81 3.37 13.17
N LYS A 40 5.79 4.06 12.57
CA LYS A 40 5.98 4.15 11.10
C LYS A 40 6.27 2.79 10.46
N ALA A 41 7.24 2.06 10.99
CA ALA A 41 7.62 0.75 10.46
C ALA A 41 6.45 -0.25 10.47
N ASP A 42 5.65 -0.22 11.54
CA ASP A 42 4.48 -1.07 11.70
C ASP A 42 3.36 -0.73 10.69
N ALA A 43 3.20 0.55 10.34
CA ALA A 43 2.31 0.99 9.27
C ALA A 43 2.80 0.54 7.88
N LEU A 44 4.11 0.61 7.61
CA LEU A 44 4.69 0.12 6.37
C LEU A 44 4.53 -1.40 6.22
N ASN A 45 4.77 -2.17 7.29
CA ASN A 45 4.54 -3.62 7.31
C ASN A 45 3.09 -3.98 6.99
N MET A 46 2.12 -3.23 7.54
CA MET A 46 0.72 -3.40 7.18
C MET A 46 0.46 -3.11 5.69
N GLY A 47 1.05 -2.04 5.16
CA GLY A 47 0.96 -1.71 3.73
C GLY A 47 1.47 -2.84 2.83
N ILE A 48 2.59 -3.46 3.19
CA ILE A 48 3.15 -4.62 2.49
C ILE A 48 2.20 -5.82 2.58
N ASN A 49 1.74 -6.18 3.78
CA ASN A 49 0.80 -7.31 3.99
C ASN A 49 -0.49 -7.17 3.18
N ILE A 50 -0.96 -5.94 2.97
CA ILE A 50 -2.23 -5.66 2.27
C ILE A 50 -2.07 -5.46 0.76
N SER A 51 -0.83 -5.27 0.29
CA SER A 51 -0.51 -5.05 -1.12
C SER A 51 -0.86 -6.28 -1.94
N LYS A 52 -1.41 -6.05 -3.14
CA LYS A 52 -1.87 -7.12 -4.04
C LYS A 52 -0.84 -7.50 -5.09
N TYR A 53 0.08 -6.58 -5.37
CA TYR A 53 1.03 -6.68 -6.46
C TYR A 53 2.44 -6.80 -5.89
N PRO A 54 3.37 -7.45 -6.61
CA PRO A 54 4.73 -7.69 -6.13
C PRO A 54 5.54 -6.40 -5.99
N TYR A 55 5.23 -5.37 -6.77
CA TYR A 55 5.86 -4.06 -6.68
C TYR A 55 4.98 -3.09 -5.90
N PHE A 56 5.60 -2.40 -4.95
CA PHE A 56 4.98 -1.34 -4.16
C PHE A 56 6.00 -0.23 -3.93
N ILE A 57 5.50 0.95 -3.58
CA ILE A 57 6.31 2.08 -3.14
C ILE A 57 5.83 2.51 -1.76
N CYS A 58 6.76 2.92 -0.92
CA CYS A 58 6.47 3.54 0.36
C CYS A 58 6.56 5.05 0.18
N MET A 59 5.54 5.78 0.62
CA MET A 59 5.51 7.25 0.56
C MET A 59 5.07 7.81 1.90
N ASP A 60 5.64 8.96 2.24
CA ASP A 60 5.16 9.74 3.38
C ASP A 60 3.92 10.56 2.97
N ALA A 61 3.04 10.83 3.94
CA ALA A 61 1.73 11.45 3.70
C ALA A 61 1.79 12.91 3.23
N ASP A 62 2.95 13.55 3.39
CA ASP A 62 3.27 14.91 3.01
C ASP A 62 4.08 15.00 1.70
N SER A 63 4.30 13.87 1.04
CA SER A 63 5.07 13.79 -0.20
C SER A 63 4.17 13.72 -1.44
N ALA A 64 4.57 14.39 -2.52
CA ALA A 64 3.93 14.31 -3.83
C ALA A 64 4.90 13.82 -4.89
N LEU A 65 4.45 12.93 -5.76
CA LEU A 65 5.21 12.46 -6.92
C LEU A 65 4.93 13.33 -8.14
N GLN A 66 5.92 13.49 -9.01
CA GLN A 66 5.68 14.02 -10.35
C GLN A 66 4.89 13.00 -11.17
N SER A 67 4.15 13.48 -12.17
CA SER A 67 3.23 12.66 -12.96
C SER A 67 3.90 11.47 -13.67
N ASP A 68 5.20 11.56 -13.93
CA ASP A 68 6.00 10.56 -14.63
C ASP A 68 6.97 9.78 -13.73
N SER A 69 7.04 10.09 -12.42
CA SER A 69 8.01 9.48 -11.50
C SER A 69 7.91 7.95 -11.47
N LEU A 70 6.70 7.38 -11.45
CA LEU A 70 6.53 5.92 -11.44
C LEU A 70 7.10 5.25 -12.70
N ARG A 71 6.97 5.89 -13.87
CA ARG A 71 7.50 5.37 -15.13
C ARG A 71 9.04 5.38 -15.11
N GLN A 72 9.62 6.46 -14.61
CA GLN A 72 11.08 6.57 -14.48
C GLN A 72 11.66 5.56 -13.48
N ILE A 73 11.01 5.39 -12.32
CA ILE A 73 11.44 4.43 -11.28
C ILE A 73 11.42 2.99 -11.80
N VAL A 74 10.41 2.63 -12.60
CA VAL A 74 10.24 1.26 -13.10
C VAL A 74 11.16 0.93 -14.28
N HIS A 75 11.63 1.92 -15.05
CA HIS A 75 12.48 1.72 -16.23
C HIS A 75 13.68 0.77 -16.00
N PRO A 76 14.56 1.01 -15.00
CA PRO A 76 15.71 0.12 -14.77
C PRO A 76 15.32 -1.28 -14.29
N ILE A 77 14.14 -1.44 -13.66
CA ILE A 77 13.64 -2.76 -13.21
C ILE A 77 13.24 -3.60 -14.43
N LEU A 78 12.61 -2.98 -15.43
CA LEU A 78 12.21 -3.66 -16.67
C LEU A 78 13.41 -4.00 -17.55
N GLU A 79 14.42 -3.13 -17.63
CA GLU A 79 15.63 -3.37 -18.44
C GLU A 79 16.55 -4.45 -17.86
N ASN A 80 16.55 -4.64 -16.54
CA ASN A 80 17.34 -5.67 -15.86
C ASN A 80 16.59 -6.99 -15.63
N SER A 81 15.44 -7.20 -16.28
CA SER A 81 14.71 -8.47 -16.26
C SER A 81 15.34 -9.52 -17.18
N ARG A 82 16.66 -9.75 -17.03
CA ARG A 82 17.40 -10.86 -17.64
C ARG A 82 17.36 -12.09 -16.76
#